data_AF-A0A2M7ST14-F1
#
_entry.id   AF-A0A2M7ST14-F1
#
_cell.length_a   1.000
_cell.length_b   1.000
_cell.length_c   1.000
_cell.angle_alpha   90.00
_cell.angle_beta   90.00
_cell.angle_gamma   90.00
#
_symmetry.space_group_name_H-M   'P 1'
#
loop_
_entity.id
_entity.type
_entity.pdbx_description
1 polymer ?
#
loop_
_entity_poly.entity_id
_entity_poly.type
_entity_poly.pdbx_seq_one_letter_code
_entity_poly.pdbx_strand_id
1 'polypeptide(L)' 'TEVTLLQNYGRGPLLVTVRDTRVALGRGEALKVLVEAL' A
#
# COMPACT_ATOMS: atom_id res chain seq x y z
N THR A 1 -3.55 -6.50 -10.33
CA THR A 1 -2.88 -5.23 -10.67
C THR A 1 -1.61 -5.15 -9.87
N GLU A 2 -0.51 -4.73 -10.48
CA GLU A 2 0.76 -4.55 -9.77
C GLU A 2 0.69 -3.34 -8.84
N VAL A 3 1.31 -3.49 -7.67
CA VAL A 3 1.38 -2.46 -6.64
C VAL A 3 2.80 -2.42 -6.14
N THR A 4 3.38 -1.22 -6.06
CA THR A 4 4.69 -1.04 -5.43
C THR A 4 4.50 -0.45 -4.04
N LEU A 5 5.06 -1.11 -3.04
CA LEU A 5 5.12 -0.60 -1.68
C LEU A 5 6.24 0.43 -1.58
N LEU A 6 5.91 1.69 -1.32
CA LEU A 6 6.91 2.74 -1.12
C LEU A 6 7.29 2.89 0.36
N GLN A 7 6.31 2.78 1.25
CA GLN A 7 6.52 2.95 2.69
C GLN A 7 5.63 2.01 3.51
N ASN A 8 6.26 1.29 4.44
CA ASN A 8 5.59 0.50 5.48
C ASN A 8 6.33 0.59 6.81
N TYR A 9 6.31 1.78 7.42
CA TYR A 9 7.10 2.06 8.63
C TYR A 9 6.43 1.65 9.95
N GLY A 10 5.36 0.86 9.91
CA GLY A 10 4.61 0.44 11.12
C GLY A 10 3.80 1.52 11.84
N ARG A 11 4.01 2.82 11.55
CA ARG A 11 3.19 3.95 12.02
C ARG A 11 2.66 4.79 10.85
N GLY A 12 1.52 5.44 11.01
CA GLY A 12 0.87 6.18 9.92
C GLY A 12 0.34 5.28 8.79
N PRO A 13 -0.02 5.84 7.62
CA PRO A 13 -0.52 5.07 6.48
C PRO A 13 0.60 4.27 5.79
N LEU A 14 0.21 3.27 4.98
CA LEU A 14 1.09 2.71 3.96
C LEU A 14 1.06 3.59 2.72
N LEU A 15 2.22 3.83 2.12
CA LEU A 15 2.29 4.52 0.82
C LEU A 15 2.54 3.50 -0.27
N VAL A 16 1.68 3.48 -1.27
CA VAL A 16 1.79 2.58 -2.43
C VAL A 16 1.68 3.36 -3.73
N THR A 17 2.21 2.77 -4.81
CA THR A 17 1.97 3.22 -6.18
C THR A 17 1.11 2.19 -6.91
N VAL A 18 0.05 2.64 -7.58
CA VAL A 18 -0.79 1.84 -8.47
C VAL A 18 -0.98 2.63 -9.76
N ARG A 19 -0.54 2.09 -10.90
CA ARG A 19 -0.65 2.78 -12.22
C ARG A 19 -0.15 4.23 -12.14
N ASP A 20 1.08 4.40 -11.64
CA ASP A 20 1.76 5.70 -11.44
C ASP A 20 1.10 6.67 -10.47
N THR A 21 0.00 6.27 -9.82
CA THR A 21 -0.69 7.07 -8.82
C THR A 21 -0.25 6.69 -7.43
N ARG A 22 0.12 7.70 -6.62
CA ARG A 22 0.46 7.51 -5.20
C ARG A 22 -0.80 7.51 -4.36
N VAL A 23 -0.96 6.48 -3.55
CA VAL A 23 -2.09 6.31 -2.65
C VAL A 23 -1.59 6.06 -1.24
N ALA A 24 -2.10 6.86 -0.29
CA ALA A 24 -1.91 6.62 1.13
C ALA A 24 -3.04 5.74 1.64
N LEU A 25 -2.74 4.50 2.01
CA LEU A 25 -3.69 3.58 2.60
C LEU A 25 -3.60 3.67 4.13
N GLY A 26 -4.68 4.16 4.74
CA GLY A 26 -4.86 4.02 6.18
C GLY A 26 -4.83 2.55 6.59
N ARG A 27 -4.44 2.26 7.83
CA ARG A 27 -4.26 0.87 8.31
C ARG A 27 -5.53 0.02 8.13
N GLY A 28 -6.70 0.59 8.42
CA GLY A 28 -7.98 -0.10 8.25
C GLY A 28 -8.29 -0.45 6.79
N GLU A 29 -7.92 0.40 5.83
CA GLU A 29 -8.09 0.09 4.41
C GLU A 29 -7.05 -0.92 3.92
N ALA A 30 -5.82 -0.82 4.41
CA ALA A 30 -4.75 -1.77 4.08
C ALA A 30 -5.06 -3.20 4.52
N LEU A 31 -5.74 -3.38 5.67
CA LEU A 31 -6.15 -4.70 6.17
C LEU A 31 -7.16 -5.42 5.27
N LYS A 32 -7.83 -4.71 4.36
CA LYS A 32 -8.85 -5.29 3.46
C LYS A 32 -8.25 -5.79 2.14
N VAL A 33 -6.97 -5.53 1.88
CA VAL A 33 -6.32 -5.83 0.61
C VAL A 33 -5.21 -6.84 0.84
N LEU A 34 -5.37 -8.03 0.24
CA LEU A 34 -4.34 -9.06 0.21
C LEU A 34 -3.46 -8.87 -1.01
N VAL A 35 -2.16 -9.11 -0.84
CA VAL A 35 -1.15 -9.03 -1.90
C VAL A 35 -0.24 -10.24 -1.83
N GLU A 36 0.36 -10.57 -2.97
CA GLU A 36 1.42 -11.56 -3.07
C GLU A 36 2.75 -10.84 -3.33
N ALA A 37 3.81 -11.26 -2.65
CA ALA A 37 5.14 -10.73 -2.86
C ALA A 37 5.84 -11.53 -3.96
N LEU A 38 6.42 -10.83 -4.92
CA LEU A 38 7.29 -11.38 -5.96
C LEU A 38 8.76 -11.29 -5.54
#